data_AF-X0UYQ8-F1
#
_entry.id   AF-X0UYQ8-F1
#
_cell.length_a   1.000
_cell.length_b   1.000
_cell.length_c   1.000
_cell.angle_alpha   90.00
_cell.angle_beta   90.00
_cell.angle_gamma   90.00
#
_symmetry.space_group_name_H-M   'P 1'
#
loop_
_entity.id
_entity.type
_entity.pdbx_description
1 polymer ?
#
loop_
_entity_poly.entity_id
_entity_poly.type
_entity_poly.pdbx_seq_one_letter_code
_entity_poly.pdbx_strand_id
1 'polypeptide(L)' 'MSHKVTIPIGPYHPLQEEPEFYKLIVDGEKVVDIDVRIGWNHR' A
#
# COMPACT_ATOMS: atom_id res chain seq x y z
N MET A 1 1.49 -5.42 -23.30
CA MET A 1 1.62 -6.02 -21.97
C MET A 1 1.66 -4.89 -20.96
N SER A 2 0.83 -4.91 -19.94
CA SER A 2 0.94 -3.97 -18.82
C SER A 2 2.26 -4.15 -18.08
N HIS A 3 2.73 -3.08 -17.42
CA HIS A 3 3.91 -3.13 -16.55
C HIS A 3 3.48 -3.28 -15.10
N LYS A 4 4.15 -4.19 -14.37
CA LYS A 4 3.99 -4.35 -12.93
C LYS A 4 4.81 -3.30 -12.19
N VAL A 5 4.16 -2.52 -11.33
CA VAL A 5 4.77 -1.47 -10.51
C VAL A 5 4.34 -1.63 -9.06
N THR A 6 5.22 -1.27 -8.13
CA THR A 6 4.91 -1.24 -6.70
C THR A 6 4.72 0.20 -6.23
N ILE A 7 3.56 0.51 -5.65
CA ILE A 7 3.21 1.82 -5.10
C ILE A 7 3.18 1.73 -3.57
N PRO A 8 4.09 2.39 -2.85
CA PRO A 8 4.04 2.47 -1.40
C PRO A 8 3.04 3.53 -0.93
N ILE A 9 2.20 3.19 0.05
CA ILE A 9 1.25 4.10 0.69
C ILE A 9 1.39 3.95 2.22
N GLY A 10 1.50 5.07 2.94
CA GLY A 10 1.56 5.11 4.39
C GLY A 10 2.98 5.04 4.98
N PRO A 11 3.12 4.80 6.31
CA PRO A 11 2.01 4.68 7.27
C PRO A 11 1.31 6.01 7.54
N TYR A 12 1.93 7.15 7.23
CA TYR A 12 1.35 8.49 7.46
C TYR A 12 0.93 9.17 6.15
N HIS A 13 0.14 8.48 5.32
CA HIS A 13 -0.40 9.11 4.13
C HIS A 13 -1.58 10.01 4.51
N PRO A 14 -1.70 11.26 4.00
CA PRO A 14 -2.77 12.18 4.42
C PRO A 14 -4.20 11.68 4.20
N LEU A 15 -4.40 10.71 3.31
CA LEU A 15 -5.71 10.12 3.03
C LEU A 15 -6.07 8.97 4.00
N GLN A 16 -5.09 8.42 4.72
CA GLN A 16 -5.30 7.30 5.64
C GLN A 16 -5.67 7.79 7.03
N GLU A 17 -6.69 7.19 7.63
CA GLU A 17 -7.12 7.47 9.01
C GLU A 17 -6.20 6.80 10.03
N GLU A 18 -5.77 5.57 9.75
CA GLU A 18 -4.89 4.77 10.61
C GLU A 18 -3.46 4.66 10.05
N PRO A 19 -2.45 4.47 10.92
CA PRO A 19 -1.08 4.30 10.48
C PRO A 19 -0.85 2.88 9.96
N GLU A 20 -1.03 2.71 8.66
CA GLU A 20 -0.94 1.44 7.96
C GLU A 20 -0.06 1.59 6.73
N PHE A 21 0.92 0.69 6.58
CA PHE A 21 1.80 0.72 5.44
C PHE A 21 1.40 -0.35 4.42
N TYR A 22 1.14 0.08 3.19
CA TYR A 22 0.76 -0.77 2.06
C TYR A 22 1.80 -0.67 0.95
N LYS A 23 2.14 -1.81 0.34
CA LYS A 23 2.77 -1.84 -0.98
C LYS A 23 1.78 -2.46 -1.96
N LEU A 24 1.16 -1.61 -2.78
CA LEU A 24 0.26 -2.07 -3.83
C LEU A 24 1.08 -2.54 -5.01
N ILE A 25 0.85 -3.76 -5.48
CA ILE A 25 1.41 -4.25 -6.73
C ILE A 25 0.32 -4.06 -7.78
N VAL A 26 0.59 -3.17 -8.73
CA VAL A 26 -0.36 -2.78 -9.78
C VAL A 26 0.12 -3.25 -11.13
N ASP A 27 -0.83 -3.67 -11.98
CA ASP A 27 -0.60 -3.98 -13.39
C ASP A 27 -1.43 -3.01 -14.23
N GLY A 28 -0.81 -1.89 -14.64
CA GLY A 28 -1.54 -0.72 -15.14
C GLY A 28 -2.41 -0.08 -14.05
N GLU A 29 -3.72 0.05 -14.30
CA GLU A 29 -4.68 0.63 -13.34
C GLU A 29 -5.31 -0.40 -12.40
N LYS A 30 -4.94 -1.68 -12.53
CA LYS A 30 -5.49 -2.77 -11.72
C LYS A 30 -4.54 -3.14 -10.60
N VAL A 31 -5.00 -3.09 -9.35
CA VAL A 31 -4.31 -3.70 -8.22
C VAL A 31 -4.40 -5.22 -8.35
N VAL A 32 -3.26 -5.92 -8.35
CA VAL A 32 -3.20 -7.37 -8.50
C VAL A 32 -2.73 -8.09 -7.24
N ASP A 33 -2.01 -7.40 -6.35
CA ASP A 33 -1.54 -7.95 -5.07
C ASP A 33 -1.19 -6.82 -4.08
N ILE A 34 -1.02 -7.16 -2.80
CA ILE A 34 -0.73 -6.22 -1.71
C ILE A 34 0.13 -6.83 -0.59
N ASP A 35 1.22 -6.15 -0.22
CA ASP A 35 1.98 -6.41 1.03
C ASP A 35 1.54 -5.40 2.09
N VAL A 36 0.96 -5.89 3.18
CA VAL A 36 0.35 -5.11 4.26
C VAL A 36 1.23 -5.16 5.52
N ARG A 37 1.58 -4.00 6.06
CA ARG A 37 2.32 -3.87 7.32
C ARG A 37 1.59 -2.92 8.27
N ILE A 38 1.00 -3.51 9.29
CA ILE A 38 0.27 -2.84 10.37
C ILE A 38 1.05 -2.93 11.69
N GLY A 39 0.45 -2.44 12.77
CA GLY A 39 1.02 -2.53 14.13
C GLY A 39 1.79 -1.28 14.56
N TRP A 40 1.78 -0.21 13.76
CA TRP A 40 2.41 1.06 14.10
C TRP A 40 1.79 1.75 15.33
N ASN A 41 0.56 1.37 15.70
CA ASN A 41 -0.13 1.80 16.91
C ASN A 41 -0.13 0.76 18.06
N HIS A 42 0.58 -0.37 17.91
CA HIS A 42 0.62 -1.41 18.96
C HIS A 42 1.35 -0.90 20.22
N ARG A 43 0.81 -1.24 21.41
CA ARG A 43 1.29 -0.80 22.73
C ARG A 43 1.45 -2.00 23.66
#